data_AF-A0A1Y2REU1-F1
#
_entry.id   AF-A0A1Y2REU1-F1
#
_cell.length_a   1.000
_cell.length_b   1.000
_cell.length_c   1.000
_cell.angle_alpha   90.00
_cell.angle_beta   90.00
_cell.angle_gamma   90.00
#
_symmetry.space_group_name_H-M   'P 1'
#
loop_
_entity.id
_entity.type
_entity.pdbx_description
1 polymer ?
#
loop_
_entity_poly.entity_id
_entity_poly.type
_entity_poly.pdbx_seq_one_letter_code
_entity_poly.pdbx_strand_id
1 'polypeptide(L)'
;MKKLLILLLSISLLTACKNDKTKSAKDTEKTSKDDYRNGNEDNDKGQQDDGKDAVDRNSGNNDDVVDDNEEGNHVAEGANWSSSDISDFTNECVNAAVKKGLEKSTSQTYCNCMLRKLTTQYPDKNDAAKIDMESPVIKAMIQDCGGVATQNPSTSSSSEGWSRKQELDFVNGCVREAKNGGMEDLDAQSYCDCMQYKIEKLYPTFADANRLSEADLKKPSMQKMIQDCLPGN
;
A
#
# COMPACT_ATOMS: atom_id res chain seq x y z
N MET A 1 -23.37 -9.49 -11.93
CA MET A 1 -22.76 -9.51 -10.58
C MET A 1 -21.65 -10.56 -10.56
N LYS A 2 -20.39 -10.16 -10.82
CA LYS A 2 -19.19 -11.04 -10.87
C LYS A 2 -17.94 -10.36 -10.28
N LYS A 3 -18.11 -9.42 -9.34
CA LYS A 3 -17.02 -8.59 -8.77
C LYS A 3 -16.58 -9.03 -7.36
N LEU A 4 -16.80 -10.28 -6.97
CA LEU A 4 -16.70 -10.71 -5.56
C LEU A 4 -15.73 -11.90 -5.32
N LEU A 5 -14.88 -12.24 -6.29
CA LEU A 5 -13.98 -13.40 -6.19
C LEU A 5 -12.54 -13.09 -5.75
N ILE A 6 -12.21 -11.82 -5.44
CA ILE A 6 -10.88 -11.41 -4.96
C ILE A 6 -10.79 -11.47 -3.41
N LEU A 7 -11.86 -11.89 -2.73
CA LEU A 7 -12.08 -11.67 -1.29
C LEU A 7 -11.55 -12.74 -0.30
N LEU A 8 -10.75 -13.73 -0.71
CA LEU A 8 -10.50 -14.92 0.15
C LEU A 8 -9.05 -15.43 0.22
N LEU A 9 -8.04 -14.57 0.04
CA LEU A 9 -6.63 -14.96 0.24
C LEU A 9 -6.14 -14.82 1.70
N SER A 10 -6.87 -14.15 2.59
CA SER A 10 -6.42 -13.86 3.96
C SER A 10 -6.69 -14.96 5.00
N ILE A 11 -7.48 -15.99 4.69
CA ILE A 11 -7.97 -16.95 5.72
C ILE A 11 -7.16 -18.26 5.77
N SER A 12 -6.29 -18.55 4.79
CA SER A 12 -5.63 -19.88 4.71
C SER A 12 -4.21 -19.97 5.31
N LEU A 13 -3.64 -18.87 5.81
CA LEU A 13 -2.23 -18.84 6.26
C LEU A 13 -2.04 -18.83 7.80
N LEU A 14 -3.11 -18.78 8.60
CA LEU A 14 -3.00 -18.74 10.07
C LEU A 14 -2.78 -20.09 10.75
N THR A 15 -2.58 -21.20 10.02
CA THR A 15 -2.45 -22.55 10.62
C THR A 15 -1.05 -23.15 10.65
N ALA A 16 0.00 -22.44 10.20
CA ALA A 16 1.34 -23.03 10.03
C ALA A 16 2.43 -22.59 11.02
N CYS A 17 2.07 -21.90 12.12
CA CYS A 17 3.02 -21.59 13.20
C CYS A 17 2.62 -22.32 14.50
N LYS A 18 2.86 -23.63 14.56
CA LYS A 18 2.85 -24.37 15.84
C LYS A 18 4.15 -25.15 15.96
N ASN A 19 5.12 -24.51 16.61
CA ASN A 19 6.36 -25.17 17.03
C ASN A 19 6.04 -26.21 18.09
N ASP A 20 6.31 -27.47 17.76
CA ASP A 20 6.39 -28.57 18.71
C ASP A 20 7.53 -28.32 19.70
N LYS A 21 7.18 -28.14 20.98
CA LYS A 21 8.07 -28.45 22.10
C LYS A 21 7.28 -29.26 23.13
N THR A 22 7.53 -30.55 23.09
CA THR A 22 7.16 -31.54 24.09
C THR A 22 7.88 -31.28 25.42
N LYS A 23 7.12 -31.24 26.54
CA LYS A 23 7.30 -32.14 27.71
C LYS A 23 6.29 -31.87 28.85
N SER A 24 5.44 -32.88 29.04
CA SER A 24 4.99 -33.52 30.29
C SER A 24 4.46 -32.75 31.51
N ALA A 25 3.14 -32.92 31.71
CA ALA A 25 2.44 -33.50 32.88
C ALA A 25 2.64 -32.93 34.30
N LYS A 26 1.55 -32.42 34.88
CA LYS A 26 0.87 -33.01 36.07
C LYS A 26 -0.46 -32.31 36.39
N ASP A 27 -1.46 -33.13 36.71
CA ASP A 27 -2.73 -32.75 37.32
C ASP A 27 -2.56 -31.93 38.61
N THR A 28 -3.54 -31.10 38.97
CA THR A 28 -4.36 -31.23 40.20
C THR A 28 -5.42 -30.12 40.26
N GLU A 29 -6.65 -30.55 40.49
CA GLU A 29 -7.87 -29.84 40.87
C GLU A 29 -7.71 -28.97 42.14
N LYS A 30 -8.28 -27.74 42.17
CA LYS A 30 -9.07 -27.21 43.31
C LYS A 30 -9.64 -25.81 43.08
N THR A 31 -10.90 -25.71 43.48
CA THR A 31 -11.75 -24.55 43.78
C THR A 31 -11.06 -23.35 44.44
N SER A 32 -11.48 -22.14 44.08
CA SER A 32 -11.95 -21.15 45.07
C SER A 32 -12.86 -20.10 44.42
N LYS A 33 -14.01 -19.89 45.05
CA LYS A 33 -14.79 -18.64 45.00
C LYS A 33 -13.90 -17.49 45.44
N ASP A 34 -14.15 -16.29 44.91
CA ASP A 34 -14.18 -15.07 45.74
C ASP A 34 -15.04 -14.01 45.04
N ASP A 35 -16.04 -13.57 45.80
CA ASP A 35 -16.96 -12.48 45.53
C ASP A 35 -16.22 -11.14 45.68
N TYR A 36 -16.30 -10.25 44.69
CA TYR A 36 -16.05 -8.82 44.93
C TYR A 36 -17.29 -7.98 44.63
N ARG A 37 -17.97 -7.71 45.74
CA ARG A 37 -19.03 -6.74 46.01
C ARG A 37 -18.37 -5.49 46.60
N ASN A 38 -18.55 -4.33 45.98
CA ASN A 38 -18.65 -2.98 46.61
C ASN A 38 -18.65 -1.95 45.47
N GLY A 39 -19.45 -0.90 45.45
CA GLY A 39 -20.09 -0.17 46.55
C GLY A 39 -19.84 1.31 46.28
N ASN A 40 -20.93 2.09 46.15
CA ASN A 40 -20.98 3.55 46.01
C ASN A 40 -19.98 4.30 46.89
N GLU A 41 -19.60 5.50 46.46
CA GLU A 41 -19.67 6.68 47.33
C GLU A 41 -19.72 7.99 46.51
N ASP A 42 -20.82 8.72 46.70
CA ASP A 42 -21.02 10.12 46.36
C ASP A 42 -20.21 11.04 47.28
N ASN A 43 -19.91 12.26 46.82
CA ASN A 43 -19.61 13.54 47.51
C ASN A 43 -18.61 14.33 46.61
N ASP A 44 -18.66 15.64 46.40
CA ASP A 44 -19.18 16.75 47.20
C ASP A 44 -19.32 18.02 46.32
N LYS A 45 -20.04 18.99 46.89
CA LYS A 45 -20.37 20.40 46.52
C LYS A 45 -19.19 21.18 45.88
N GLY A 46 -19.33 22.24 45.06
CA GLY A 46 -20.26 23.38 45.04
C GLY A 46 -19.45 24.70 45.11
N GLN A 47 -20.02 25.79 44.57
CA GLN A 47 -19.69 27.23 44.70
C GLN A 47 -18.80 27.97 43.66
N GLN A 48 -19.53 28.80 42.86
CA GLN A 48 -19.52 30.27 42.76
C GLN A 48 -18.45 31.05 41.97
N ASP A 49 -19.01 32.06 41.30
CA ASP A 49 -18.49 33.11 40.43
C ASP A 49 -17.37 33.98 41.04
N ASP A 50 -16.53 34.56 40.17
CA ASP A 50 -16.45 36.02 39.97
C ASP A 50 -15.37 36.35 38.91
N GLY A 51 -15.76 37.12 37.89
CA GLY A 51 -14.89 37.47 36.77
C GLY A 51 -13.87 38.57 37.05
N LYS A 52 -12.90 38.71 36.14
CA LYS A 52 -12.38 40.00 35.66
C LYS A 52 -11.38 39.87 34.51
N ASP A 53 -11.54 40.82 33.59
CA ASP A 53 -10.55 41.46 32.72
C ASP A 53 -10.09 40.73 31.44
N ALA A 54 -10.69 41.23 30.37
CA ALA A 54 -10.32 41.06 28.98
C ALA A 54 -8.91 41.59 28.68
N VAL A 55 -8.13 40.82 27.91
CA VAL A 55 -7.18 41.36 26.94
C VAL A 55 -7.20 40.48 25.68
N ASP A 56 -7.56 41.11 24.57
CA ASP A 56 -7.44 40.61 23.21
C ASP A 56 -6.04 40.05 22.90
N ARG A 57 -6.00 38.87 22.27
CA ARG A 57 -5.09 38.56 21.15
C ARG A 57 -5.58 37.34 20.37
N ASN A 58 -6.39 37.68 19.37
CA ASN A 58 -6.54 37.01 18.09
C ASN A 58 -5.22 36.40 17.55
N SER A 59 -5.17 35.09 17.31
CA SER A 59 -4.63 34.50 16.07
C SER A 59 -4.82 32.99 16.04
N GLY A 60 -5.88 32.57 15.34
CA GLY A 60 -5.88 31.44 14.40
C GLY A 60 -5.46 30.06 14.90
N ASN A 61 -6.48 29.25 15.23
CA ASN A 61 -6.46 27.80 15.06
C ASN A 61 -5.99 27.42 13.64
N ASN A 62 -5.17 26.39 13.53
CA ASN A 62 -5.35 25.37 12.52
C ASN A 62 -4.93 24.04 13.13
N ASP A 63 -5.91 23.15 13.20
CA ASP A 63 -5.76 21.74 13.51
C ASP A 63 -4.83 21.10 12.47
N ASP A 64 -3.68 20.60 12.92
CA ASP A 64 -2.86 19.65 12.16
C ASP A 64 -3.64 18.33 12.07
N VAL A 65 -4.51 18.24 11.06
CA VAL A 65 -4.99 16.97 10.55
C VAL A 65 -3.83 16.32 9.81
N VAL A 66 -3.09 15.48 10.52
CA VAL A 66 -2.19 14.49 9.93
C VAL A 66 -3.08 13.47 9.22
N ASP A 67 -3.31 13.69 7.93
CA ASP A 67 -4.01 12.75 7.05
C ASP A 67 -2.96 11.78 6.50
N ASP A 68 -2.75 10.70 7.25
CA ASP A 68 -1.90 9.55 6.90
C ASP A 68 -2.49 8.86 5.66
N ASN A 69 -2.11 9.34 4.48
CA ASN A 69 -2.38 8.66 3.22
C ASN A 69 -1.07 8.49 2.45
N GLU A 70 -0.18 7.67 3.01
CA GLU A 70 1.00 7.12 2.33
C GLU A 70 0.57 6.01 1.36
N GLU A 71 0.06 6.40 0.20
CA GLU A 71 -0.11 5.49 -0.95
C GLU A 71 1.28 5.13 -1.49
N GLY A 72 1.75 3.94 -1.10
CA GLY A 72 3.06 3.39 -1.43
C GLY A 72 3.34 3.28 -2.93
N ASN A 73 4.62 3.40 -3.28
CA ASN A 73 5.13 3.39 -4.65
C ASN A 73 6.15 2.25 -4.75
N HIS A 74 5.84 1.11 -5.38
CA HIS A 74 6.79 -0.02 -5.39
C HIS A 74 7.68 -0.11 -6.63
N VAL A 75 8.91 -0.50 -6.33
CA VAL A 75 10.08 -0.58 -7.20
C VAL A 75 10.24 -2.00 -7.75
N ALA A 76 10.74 -2.13 -8.99
CA ALA A 76 10.92 -3.42 -9.65
C ALA A 76 11.89 -4.36 -8.90
N GLU A 77 11.54 -5.65 -8.79
CA GLU A 77 12.38 -6.72 -8.21
C GLU A 77 13.77 -6.75 -8.89
N GLY A 78 14.81 -6.44 -8.11
CA GLY A 78 16.21 -6.37 -8.57
C GLY A 78 16.87 -5.00 -8.35
N ALA A 79 16.09 -3.98 -8.02
CA ALA A 79 16.60 -2.67 -7.66
C ALA A 79 17.04 -2.60 -6.19
N ASN A 80 18.29 -2.18 -5.97
CA ASN A 80 18.92 -1.87 -4.67
C ASN A 80 18.39 -0.57 -4.05
N TRP A 81 17.14 -0.20 -4.31
CA TRP A 81 16.53 0.96 -3.69
C TRP A 81 15.92 0.57 -2.36
N SER A 82 16.30 1.26 -1.27
CA SER A 82 15.67 1.03 0.02
C SER A 82 14.28 1.64 0.08
N SER A 83 13.43 1.18 1.00
CA SER A 83 12.10 1.77 1.23
C SER A 83 12.17 3.26 1.58
N SER A 84 13.24 3.69 2.26
CA SER A 84 13.50 5.12 2.52
C SER A 84 13.74 5.89 1.21
N ASP A 85 14.58 5.35 0.33
CA ASP A 85 14.90 5.99 -0.96
C ASP A 85 13.66 6.14 -1.86
N ILE A 86 12.81 5.12 -1.83
CA ILE A 86 11.54 5.06 -2.54
C ILE A 86 10.59 6.14 -2.02
N SER A 87 10.43 6.22 -0.69
CA SER A 87 9.58 7.22 -0.06
C SER A 87 10.09 8.62 -0.33
N ASP A 88 11.39 8.86 -0.15
CA ASP A 88 12.03 10.16 -0.41
C ASP A 88 11.79 10.61 -1.86
N PHE A 89 12.07 9.74 -2.84
CA PHE A 89 11.84 10.04 -4.25
C PHE A 89 10.37 10.38 -4.53
N THR A 90 9.45 9.56 -4.00
CA THR A 90 8.02 9.71 -4.25
C THR A 90 7.52 11.02 -3.67
N ASN A 91 7.87 11.32 -2.43
CA ASN A 91 7.50 12.54 -1.72
C ASN A 91 8.04 13.78 -2.43
N GLU A 92 9.33 13.79 -2.78
CA GLU A 92 9.93 14.90 -3.52
C GLU A 92 9.28 15.11 -4.89
N CYS A 93 9.06 14.02 -5.63
CA CYS A 93 8.43 14.06 -6.94
C CYS A 93 7.00 14.60 -6.85
N VAL A 94 6.17 14.09 -5.93
CA VAL A 94 4.77 14.51 -5.76
C VAL A 94 4.72 15.98 -5.37
N ASN A 95 5.55 16.40 -4.41
CA ASN A 95 5.62 17.80 -3.98
C ASN A 95 6.05 18.72 -5.12
N ALA A 96 7.01 18.30 -5.95
CA ALA A 96 7.44 19.07 -7.12
C ALA A 96 6.32 19.19 -8.16
N ALA A 97 5.61 18.10 -8.45
CA ALA A 97 4.49 18.08 -9.39
C ALA A 97 3.31 18.95 -8.92
N VAL A 98 2.95 18.86 -7.64
CA VAL A 98 1.90 19.71 -7.04
C VAL A 98 2.28 21.19 -7.11
N LYS A 99 3.54 21.55 -6.80
CA LYS A 99 4.05 22.93 -6.96
C LYS A 99 3.97 23.44 -8.40
N LYS A 100 3.94 22.54 -9.39
CA LYS A 100 3.75 22.87 -10.82
C LYS A 100 2.28 22.89 -11.24
N GLY A 101 1.34 22.69 -10.32
CA GLY A 101 -0.09 22.79 -10.55
C GLY A 101 -0.78 21.47 -10.89
N LEU A 102 -0.11 20.33 -10.74
CA LEU A 102 -0.77 19.03 -10.85
C LEU A 102 -1.58 18.72 -9.58
N GLU A 103 -2.71 18.04 -9.72
CA GLU A 103 -3.46 17.51 -8.58
C GLU A 103 -2.60 16.48 -7.82
N LYS A 104 -2.76 16.36 -6.49
CA LYS A 104 -2.00 15.40 -5.67
C LYS A 104 -2.11 13.96 -6.17
N SER A 105 -3.34 13.50 -6.49
CA SER A 105 -3.60 12.13 -7.00
C SER A 105 -2.92 11.88 -8.37
N THR A 106 -2.99 12.86 -9.26
CA THR A 106 -2.34 12.80 -10.59
C THR A 106 -0.81 12.83 -10.45
N SER A 107 -0.30 13.64 -9.52
CA SER A 107 1.11 13.72 -9.18
C SER A 107 1.63 12.38 -8.65
N GLN A 108 0.89 11.74 -7.76
CA GLN A 108 1.23 10.43 -7.22
C GLN A 108 1.27 9.36 -8.31
N THR A 109 0.25 9.33 -9.18
CA THR A 109 0.24 8.40 -10.32
C THR A 109 1.44 8.61 -11.25
N TYR A 110 1.77 9.87 -11.55
CA TYR A 110 2.93 10.23 -12.36
C TYR A 110 4.25 9.79 -11.70
N CYS A 111 4.43 10.11 -10.43
CA CYS A 111 5.64 9.78 -9.67
C CYS A 111 5.82 8.28 -9.48
N ASN A 112 4.72 7.54 -9.33
CA ASN A 112 4.78 6.09 -9.24
C ASN A 112 5.17 5.45 -10.56
N CYS A 113 4.64 5.97 -11.67
CA CYS A 113 5.08 5.57 -13.01
C CYS A 113 6.58 5.85 -13.22
N MET A 114 7.05 7.05 -12.85
CA MET A 114 8.45 7.44 -12.99
C MET A 114 9.36 6.55 -12.15
N LEU A 115 9.02 6.31 -10.88
CA LEU A 115 9.82 5.45 -10.00
C LEU A 115 9.94 4.02 -10.54
N ARG A 116 8.82 3.42 -10.96
CA ARG A 116 8.82 2.07 -11.52
C ARG A 116 9.77 1.96 -12.72
N LYS A 117 9.73 2.92 -13.64
CA LYS A 117 10.63 2.94 -14.80
C LYS A 117 12.07 3.21 -14.44
N LEU A 118 12.30 4.17 -13.54
CA LEU A 118 13.62 4.57 -13.12
C LEU A 118 14.34 3.38 -12.46
N THR A 119 13.67 2.68 -11.57
CA THR A 119 14.25 1.54 -10.87
C THR A 119 14.38 0.29 -11.73
N THR A 120 13.51 0.12 -12.73
CA THR A 120 13.69 -0.92 -13.76
C THR A 120 14.95 -0.66 -14.59
N GLN A 121 15.19 0.59 -14.98
CA GLN A 121 16.30 0.95 -15.84
C GLN A 121 17.63 1.10 -15.07
N TYR A 122 17.54 1.52 -13.80
CA TYR A 122 18.66 1.78 -12.90
C TYR A 122 18.41 1.10 -11.56
N PRO A 123 18.71 -0.20 -11.46
CA PRO A 123 18.56 -0.95 -10.23
C PRO A 123 19.38 -0.36 -9.07
N ASP A 124 20.52 0.26 -9.35
CA ASP A 124 21.30 0.98 -8.32
C ASP A 124 20.92 2.46 -8.26
N LYS A 125 20.56 2.95 -7.06
CA LYS A 125 20.21 4.36 -6.85
C LYS A 125 21.35 5.32 -7.21
N ASN A 126 22.60 4.94 -6.98
CA ASN A 126 23.74 5.80 -7.28
C ASN A 126 23.92 6.00 -8.78
N ASP A 127 23.50 5.02 -9.60
CA ASP A 127 23.50 5.18 -11.04
C ASP A 127 22.36 6.07 -11.52
N ALA A 128 21.17 5.94 -10.91
CA ALA A 128 20.06 6.84 -11.17
C ALA A 128 20.39 8.31 -10.87
N ALA A 129 21.11 8.58 -9.77
CA ALA A 129 21.52 9.92 -9.37
C ALA A 129 22.52 10.60 -10.32
N LYS A 130 23.21 9.84 -11.18
CA LYS A 130 24.19 10.38 -12.14
C LYS A 130 23.55 10.80 -13.47
N ILE A 131 22.27 10.49 -13.66
CA ILE A 131 21.60 10.73 -14.94
C ILE A 131 21.22 12.21 -15.03
N ASP A 132 21.55 12.81 -16.16
CA ASP A 132 21.05 14.13 -16.52
C ASP A 132 19.54 14.07 -16.80
N MET A 133 18.76 14.98 -16.21
CA MET A 133 17.34 15.15 -16.49
C MET A 133 17.06 15.41 -17.97
N GLU A 134 18.03 15.96 -18.70
CA GLU A 134 17.93 16.18 -20.15
C GLU A 134 18.25 14.95 -21.00
N SER A 135 18.65 13.83 -20.38
CA SER A 135 18.99 12.60 -21.08
C SER A 135 17.77 12.05 -21.86
N PRO A 136 17.99 11.44 -23.04
CA PRO A 136 16.91 10.85 -23.83
C PRO A 136 16.09 9.80 -23.06
N VAL A 137 16.72 9.08 -22.13
CA VAL A 137 16.08 8.06 -21.31
C VAL A 137 15.06 8.70 -20.36
N ILE A 138 15.45 9.74 -19.62
CA ILE A 138 14.52 10.43 -18.71
C ILE A 138 13.40 11.13 -19.49
N LYS A 139 13.70 11.75 -20.63
CA LYS A 139 12.68 12.34 -21.51
C LYS A 139 11.63 11.32 -21.97
N ALA A 140 12.07 10.12 -22.36
CA ALA A 140 11.16 9.04 -22.74
C ALA A 140 10.27 8.61 -21.55
N MET A 141 10.84 8.52 -20.33
CA MET A 141 10.06 8.21 -19.12
C MET A 141 9.04 9.32 -18.82
N ILE A 142 9.44 10.59 -18.89
CA ILE A 142 8.55 11.74 -18.68
C ILE A 142 7.42 11.74 -19.71
N GLN A 143 7.70 11.44 -20.98
CA GLN A 143 6.67 11.38 -22.01
C GLN A 143 5.68 10.23 -21.74
N ASP A 144 6.18 9.06 -21.36
CA ASP A 144 5.33 7.89 -21.09
C ASP A 144 4.48 8.07 -19.83
N CYS A 145 5.06 8.64 -18.77
CA CYS A 145 4.35 8.91 -17.51
C CYS A 145 3.52 10.20 -17.56
N GLY A 146 3.90 11.19 -18.36
CA GLY A 146 3.24 12.50 -18.47
C GLY A 146 1.93 12.46 -19.24
N GLY A 147 1.70 11.42 -20.06
CA GLY A 147 0.41 11.16 -20.70
C GLY A 147 -0.76 11.00 -19.71
N VAL A 148 -0.45 10.72 -18.44
CA VAL A 148 -1.43 10.52 -17.36
C VAL A 148 -2.22 11.80 -17.03
N ALA A 149 -1.67 12.99 -17.26
CA ALA A 149 -2.34 14.25 -16.87
C ALA A 149 -3.38 14.78 -17.88
N THR A 150 -3.44 14.22 -19.10
CA THR A 150 -4.32 14.73 -20.17
C THR A 150 -5.20 13.67 -20.83
N GLN A 151 -4.95 12.39 -20.55
CA GLN A 151 -5.75 11.33 -21.14
C GLN A 151 -6.82 10.87 -20.17
N ASN A 152 -8.07 11.14 -20.55
CA ASN A 152 -9.19 10.28 -20.15
C ASN A 152 -8.72 8.81 -20.27
N PRO A 153 -8.90 7.95 -19.24
CA PRO A 153 -8.37 6.59 -19.18
C PRO A 153 -8.94 5.61 -20.24
N SER A 154 -9.48 6.10 -21.35
CA SER A 154 -10.32 5.37 -22.29
C SER A 154 -9.71 5.12 -23.66
N THR A 155 -8.54 5.68 -24.01
CA THR A 155 -8.01 5.57 -25.38
C THR A 155 -6.47 5.48 -25.43
N SER A 156 -5.90 4.35 -25.00
CA SER A 156 -4.63 3.85 -25.53
C SER A 156 -4.91 2.59 -26.34
N SER A 157 -5.50 2.79 -27.52
CA SER A 157 -5.87 1.75 -28.46
C SER A 157 -4.67 1.37 -29.34
N SER A 158 -3.68 0.64 -28.81
CA SER A 158 -2.74 -0.15 -29.64
C SER A 158 -1.62 -0.76 -28.80
N SER A 159 -1.89 -1.90 -28.17
CA SER A 159 -0.96 -3.04 -28.06
C SER A 159 -1.55 -4.04 -27.08
N GLU A 160 -1.48 -5.32 -27.42
CA GLU A 160 -1.91 -6.47 -26.62
C GLU A 160 -1.37 -6.35 -25.18
N GLY A 161 -2.23 -5.97 -24.24
CA GLY A 161 -1.81 -5.67 -22.87
C GLY A 161 -2.96 -5.17 -22.00
N TRP A 162 -2.68 -4.99 -20.72
CA TRP A 162 -3.61 -4.37 -19.79
C TRP A 162 -3.65 -2.86 -20.03
N SER A 163 -4.84 -2.27 -19.98
CA SER A 163 -4.94 -0.81 -19.97
C SER A 163 -4.47 -0.28 -18.61
N ARG A 164 -3.96 0.95 -18.57
CA ARG A 164 -3.52 1.55 -17.31
C ARG A 164 -4.59 1.55 -16.23
N LYS A 165 -5.86 1.74 -16.63
CA LYS A 165 -7.00 1.64 -15.71
C LYS A 165 -7.14 0.22 -15.13
N GLN A 166 -6.95 -0.81 -15.94
CA GLN A 166 -7.02 -2.20 -15.51
C GLN A 166 -5.89 -2.56 -14.55
N GLU A 167 -4.66 -2.09 -14.82
CA GLU A 167 -3.53 -2.22 -13.89
C GLU A 167 -3.85 -1.60 -12.53
N LEU A 168 -4.33 -0.35 -12.52
CA LEU A 168 -4.69 0.37 -11.30
C LEU A 168 -5.85 -0.32 -10.55
N ASP A 169 -6.89 -0.74 -11.27
CA ASP A 169 -8.03 -1.45 -10.67
C ASP A 169 -7.57 -2.77 -10.00
N PHE A 170 -6.62 -3.48 -10.62
CA PHE A 170 -6.04 -4.70 -10.07
C PHE A 170 -5.19 -4.42 -8.84
N VAL A 171 -4.22 -3.50 -8.93
CA VAL A 171 -3.30 -3.18 -7.82
C VAL A 171 -4.09 -2.65 -6.63
N ASN A 172 -5.00 -1.69 -6.82
CA ASN A 172 -5.82 -1.15 -5.73
C ASN A 172 -6.72 -2.22 -5.09
N GLY A 173 -7.24 -3.14 -5.90
CA GLY A 173 -8.00 -4.28 -5.41
C GLY A 173 -7.14 -5.20 -4.56
N CYS A 174 -5.95 -5.54 -5.06
CA CYS A 174 -4.98 -6.37 -4.36
C CYS A 174 -4.53 -5.75 -3.04
N VAL A 175 -4.12 -4.47 -3.04
CA VAL A 175 -3.58 -3.78 -1.85
C VAL A 175 -4.61 -3.76 -0.74
N ARG A 176 -5.86 -3.42 -1.08
CA ARG A 176 -6.97 -3.45 -0.12
C ARG A 176 -7.12 -4.83 0.53
N GLU A 177 -7.07 -5.91 -0.25
CA GLU A 177 -7.19 -7.26 0.30
C GLU A 177 -5.96 -7.72 1.07
N ALA A 178 -4.76 -7.32 0.66
CA ALA A 178 -3.53 -7.60 1.39
C ALA A 178 -3.54 -6.91 2.76
N LYS A 179 -3.97 -5.64 2.81
CA LYS A 179 -4.19 -4.90 4.06
C LYS A 179 -5.26 -5.54 4.93
N ASN A 180 -6.38 -5.98 4.35
CA ASN A 180 -7.40 -6.77 5.07
C ASN A 180 -6.83 -8.09 5.62
N GLY A 181 -5.78 -8.62 5.01
CA GLY A 181 -5.02 -9.78 5.46
C GLY A 181 -3.96 -9.49 6.53
N GLY A 182 -3.82 -8.24 6.97
CA GLY A 182 -2.87 -7.82 8.00
C GLY A 182 -1.49 -7.42 7.48
N MET A 183 -1.34 -7.23 6.16
CA MET A 183 -0.10 -6.69 5.59
C MET A 183 -0.02 -5.18 5.81
N GLU A 184 1.16 -4.65 6.14
CA GLU A 184 1.40 -3.20 6.23
C GLU A 184 1.29 -2.53 4.86
N ASP A 185 1.05 -1.23 4.82
CA ASP A 185 0.73 -0.49 3.59
C ASP A 185 1.82 -0.59 2.52
N LEU A 186 3.08 -0.45 2.93
CA LEU A 186 4.24 -0.57 2.03
C LEU A 186 4.40 -2.02 1.54
N ASP A 187 4.29 -3.00 2.43
CA ASP A 187 4.38 -4.41 2.06
C ASP A 187 3.24 -4.85 1.13
N ALA A 188 2.02 -4.36 1.37
CA ALA A 188 0.83 -4.62 0.57
C ALA A 188 1.01 -4.10 -0.85
N GLN A 189 1.52 -2.88 -0.96
CA GLN A 189 1.87 -2.31 -2.25
C GLN A 189 2.95 -3.14 -2.97
N SER A 190 4.03 -3.52 -2.26
CA SER A 190 5.11 -4.37 -2.80
C SER A 190 4.59 -5.65 -3.42
N TYR A 191 3.82 -6.37 -2.61
CA TYR A 191 3.25 -7.64 -2.96
C TYR A 191 2.36 -7.50 -4.19
N CYS A 192 1.53 -6.46 -4.23
CA CYS A 192 0.57 -6.27 -5.31
C CYS A 192 1.19 -5.81 -6.62
N ASP A 193 2.22 -4.98 -6.58
CA ASP A 193 2.97 -4.60 -7.78
C ASP A 193 3.75 -5.80 -8.35
N CYS A 194 4.35 -6.63 -7.48
CA CYS A 194 4.97 -7.90 -7.88
C CYS A 194 3.95 -8.85 -8.53
N MET A 195 2.80 -9.03 -7.89
CA MET A 195 1.74 -9.90 -8.40
C MET A 195 1.18 -9.41 -9.73
N GLN A 196 0.96 -8.09 -9.88
CA GLN A 196 0.52 -7.49 -11.14
C GLN A 196 1.49 -7.83 -12.26
N TYR A 197 2.78 -7.58 -12.06
CA TYR A 197 3.82 -7.85 -13.04
C TYR A 197 3.86 -9.32 -13.47
N LYS A 198 3.80 -10.24 -12.51
CA LYS A 198 3.87 -11.69 -12.80
C LYS A 198 2.58 -12.20 -13.45
N ILE A 199 1.42 -11.67 -13.07
CA ILE A 199 0.14 -12.02 -13.68
C ILE A 199 0.05 -11.51 -15.11
N GLU A 200 0.48 -10.28 -15.41
CA GLU A 200 0.47 -9.74 -16.77
C GLU A 200 1.30 -10.57 -17.75
N LYS A 201 2.44 -11.08 -17.29
CA LYS A 201 3.27 -11.99 -18.09
C LYS A 201 2.58 -13.31 -18.41
N LEU A 202 1.78 -13.84 -17.49
CA LEU A 202 1.05 -15.09 -17.69
C LEU A 202 -0.27 -14.90 -18.43
N TYR A 203 -0.89 -13.74 -18.26
CA TYR A 203 -2.19 -13.38 -18.79
C TYR A 203 -2.08 -12.02 -19.50
N PRO A 204 -1.54 -12.01 -20.74
CA PRO A 204 -1.30 -10.78 -21.48
C PRO A 204 -2.54 -9.92 -21.69
N THR A 205 -3.74 -10.52 -21.60
CA THR A 205 -5.00 -9.79 -21.63
C THR A 205 -5.65 -9.76 -20.24
N PHE A 206 -6.20 -8.60 -19.87
CA PHE A 206 -6.95 -8.47 -18.62
C PHE A 206 -8.16 -9.41 -18.56
N ALA A 207 -8.75 -9.72 -19.71
CA ALA A 207 -9.87 -10.65 -19.79
C ALA A 207 -9.49 -12.07 -19.34
N ASP A 208 -8.26 -12.52 -19.63
CA ASP A 208 -7.77 -13.83 -19.20
C ASP A 208 -7.43 -13.84 -17.72
N ALA A 209 -6.79 -12.79 -17.22
CA ALA A 209 -6.50 -12.64 -15.80
C ALA A 209 -7.78 -12.60 -14.95
N ASN A 210 -8.81 -11.91 -15.43
CA ASN A 210 -10.10 -11.81 -14.74
C ASN A 210 -10.92 -13.13 -14.80
N ARG A 211 -10.44 -14.15 -15.51
CA ARG A 211 -11.01 -15.51 -15.48
C ARG A 211 -10.36 -16.41 -14.44
N LEU A 212 -9.29 -15.96 -13.78
CA LEU A 212 -8.67 -16.68 -12.68
C LEU A 212 -9.71 -16.99 -11.60
N SER A 213 -9.87 -18.27 -11.31
CA SER A 213 -10.69 -18.75 -10.21
C SER A 213 -9.86 -19.00 -8.97
N GLU A 214 -10.53 -19.20 -7.83
CA GLU A 214 -9.86 -19.61 -6.59
C GLU A 214 -9.10 -20.94 -6.75
N ALA A 215 -9.60 -21.85 -7.57
CA ALA A 215 -8.92 -23.10 -7.89
C ALA A 215 -7.61 -22.86 -8.66
N ASP A 216 -7.55 -21.84 -9.51
CA ASP A 216 -6.34 -21.47 -10.23
C ASP A 216 -5.28 -20.89 -9.28
N LEU A 217 -5.71 -20.07 -8.30
CA LEU A 217 -4.83 -19.50 -7.29
C LEU A 217 -4.21 -20.57 -6.37
N LYS A 218 -4.88 -21.72 -6.19
CA LYS A 218 -4.37 -22.87 -5.43
C LYS A 218 -3.42 -23.77 -6.22
N LYS A 219 -3.25 -23.55 -7.53
CA LYS A 219 -2.29 -24.33 -8.32
C LYS A 219 -0.87 -24.09 -7.79
N PRO A 220 0.00 -25.12 -7.77
CA PRO A 220 1.38 -24.97 -7.28
C PRO A 220 2.16 -23.84 -7.94
N SER A 221 1.93 -23.58 -9.23
CA SER A 221 2.57 -22.47 -9.95
C SER A 221 2.13 -21.10 -9.44
N MET A 222 0.85 -20.92 -9.10
CA MET A 222 0.35 -19.65 -8.55
C MET A 222 0.74 -19.48 -7.09
N GLN A 223 0.70 -20.55 -6.30
CA GLN A 223 1.18 -20.52 -4.92
C GLN A 223 2.66 -20.13 -4.85
N LYS A 224 3.49 -20.66 -5.75
CA LYS A 224 4.89 -20.25 -5.86
C LYS A 224 5.03 -18.77 -6.22
N MET A 225 4.29 -18.28 -7.21
CA MET A 225 4.29 -16.86 -7.57
C MET A 225 3.90 -15.95 -6.41
N ILE A 226 2.87 -16.33 -5.66
CA ILE A 226 2.41 -15.61 -4.47
C ILE A 226 3.53 -15.58 -3.43
N GLN A 227 4.15 -16.72 -3.13
CA GLN A 227 5.27 -16.80 -2.19
C GLN A 227 6.46 -15.94 -2.62
N ASP A 228 6.83 -16.00 -3.90
CA ASP A 228 7.93 -15.21 -4.47
C ASP A 228 7.67 -13.70 -4.37
N CYS A 229 6.41 -13.25 -4.22
CA CYS A 229 6.05 -11.84 -4.07
C CYS A 229 5.88 -11.39 -2.61
N LEU A 230 5.92 -12.29 -1.63
CA LEU A 230 5.79 -11.91 -0.22
C LEU A 230 7.07 -11.22 0.27
N PRO A 231 6.96 -10.18 1.12
CA PRO A 231 8.13 -9.52 1.69
C PRO A 231 8.98 -10.51 2.49
N GLY A 232 10.30 -10.48 2.26
CA GLY A 232 11.28 -11.30 2.99
C GLY A 232 11.62 -12.67 2.39
N ASN A 233 11.10 -13.01 1.20
CA ASN A 233 11.57 -14.15 0.39
C ASN A 233 12.68 -13.76 -0.59
#